data_AF-A0A2J6RL92-F1
#
_entry.id   AF-A0A2J6RL92-F1
#
_cell.length_a   1.000
_cell.length_b   1.000
_cell.length_c   1.000
_cell.angle_alpha   90.00
_cell.angle_beta   90.00
_cell.angle_gamma   90.00
#
_symmetry.space_group_name_H-M   'P 1'
#
loop_
_entity.id
_entity.type
_entity.pdbx_description
1 polymer ?
#
loop_
_entity_poly.entity_id
_entity_poly.type
_entity_poly.pdbx_seq_one_letter_code
_entity_poly.pdbx_strand_id
1 'polypeptide(L)'
;MPSDLVIITGSAGQIGFKVLADTLKLAVKGTVGILESVNKTTGIKRVVITGSITSITPAAALMNETDQVIDENTEAEPVPSPAHYAVAYWNSKIASYQATKDFIAKEKPAFDVITLMPTFVIGKNELVMDPNKITDGSNGLPFRQIFGVDSPPSVGVTVHLDDVSKAHVLSLDPKVSGNTNYLLSSGAVDGII
;
A
#
# COMPACT_ATOMS: atom_id res chain seq x y z
N MET A 1 -16.47 24.62 9.41
CA MET A 1 -15.53 24.31 8.33
C MET A 1 -16.24 23.32 7.41
N PRO A 2 -16.47 23.61 6.13
CA PRO A 2 -16.99 22.58 5.23
C PRO A 2 -15.89 21.53 5.09
N SER A 3 -16.22 20.30 5.48
CA SER A 3 -15.36 19.13 5.47
C SER A 3 -14.84 18.85 4.05
N ASP A 4 -13.54 19.09 3.83
CA ASP A 4 -12.82 18.53 2.70
C ASP A 4 -12.87 17.00 2.85
N LEU A 5 -13.77 16.34 2.12
CA LEU A 5 -13.96 14.89 2.20
C LEU A 5 -12.73 14.21 1.59
N VAL A 6 -11.91 13.61 2.44
CA VAL A 6 -10.76 12.81 2.02
C VAL A 6 -11.10 11.34 2.15
N ILE A 7 -10.94 10.61 1.05
CA ILE A 7 -11.19 9.17 1.00
C ILE A 7 -9.84 8.46 1.13
N ILE A 8 -9.73 7.64 2.17
CA ILE A 8 -8.65 6.68 2.36
C ILE A 8 -9.10 5.36 1.72
N THR A 9 -8.44 4.94 0.65
CA THR A 9 -8.70 3.64 0.01
C THR A 9 -7.48 2.75 0.12
N GLY A 10 -7.66 1.56 0.70
CA GLY A 10 -6.66 0.50 0.71
C GLY A 10 -7.04 -0.57 -0.31
N SER A 11 -6.09 -0.98 -1.15
CA SER A 11 -6.28 -2.19 -1.97
C SER A 11 -6.21 -3.44 -1.08
N ALA A 12 -7.10 -4.39 -1.33
CA ALA A 12 -7.39 -5.53 -0.44
C ALA A 12 -6.13 -6.25 0.06
N GLY A 13 -5.86 -6.14 1.36
CA GLY A 13 -4.97 -7.03 2.10
C GLY A 13 -5.80 -8.12 2.78
N GLN A 14 -5.35 -9.37 2.70
CA GLN A 14 -5.90 -10.58 3.36
C GLN A 14 -7.41 -10.55 3.66
N ILE A 15 -8.24 -10.43 2.62
CA ILE A 15 -9.63 -10.88 2.70
C ILE A 15 -9.67 -12.18 1.89
N GLY A 16 -10.14 -13.27 2.48
CA GLY A 16 -10.06 -14.62 1.93
C GLY A 16 -10.47 -14.71 0.45
N PHE A 17 -9.48 -14.69 -0.45
CA PHE A 17 -9.69 -14.80 -1.89
C PHE A 17 -9.52 -16.25 -2.32
N LYS A 18 -10.61 -16.86 -2.80
CA LYS A 18 -10.64 -18.22 -3.33
C LYS A 18 -10.05 -18.32 -4.76
N VAL A 19 -9.68 -17.21 -5.41
CA VAL A 19 -9.03 -17.21 -6.73
C VAL A 19 -8.05 -16.03 -6.88
N LEU A 20 -6.79 -16.33 -7.19
CA LEU A 20 -5.69 -15.36 -7.33
C LEU A 20 -5.91 -14.37 -8.49
N ALA A 21 -6.55 -14.81 -9.59
CA ALA A 21 -6.87 -13.97 -10.74
C ALA A 21 -7.99 -12.93 -10.45
N ASP A 22 -8.92 -13.25 -9.55
CA ASP A 22 -9.97 -12.32 -9.14
C ASP A 22 -9.40 -11.20 -8.26
N THR A 23 -8.32 -11.46 -7.53
CA THR A 23 -7.66 -10.49 -6.65
C THR A 23 -7.18 -9.26 -7.43
N LEU A 24 -6.58 -9.48 -8.61
CA LEU A 24 -6.10 -8.41 -9.48
C LEU A 24 -7.25 -7.52 -9.98
N LYS A 25 -8.27 -8.14 -10.56
CA LYS A 25 -9.44 -7.43 -11.10
C LYS A 25 -10.18 -6.66 -10.02
N LEU A 26 -10.32 -7.24 -8.84
CA LEU A 26 -10.98 -6.61 -7.70
C LEU A 26 -10.17 -5.44 -7.14
N ALA A 27 -8.84 -5.56 -7.06
CA ALA A 27 -7.98 -4.46 -6.64
C ALA A 27 -8.11 -3.26 -7.59
N VAL A 28 -8.00 -3.49 -8.90
CA VAL A 28 -8.15 -2.43 -9.91
C VAL A 28 -9.56 -1.83 -9.86
N LYS A 29 -10.60 -2.66 -9.89
CA LYS A 29 -11.98 -2.20 -9.87
C LYS A 29 -12.34 -1.43 -8.60
N GLY A 30 -11.84 -1.86 -7.44
CA GLY A 30 -12.06 -1.18 -6.17
C GLY A 30 -11.45 0.22 -6.17
N THR A 31 -10.19 0.33 -6.57
CA THR A 31 -9.46 1.61 -6.60
C THR A 31 -10.06 2.56 -7.64
N VAL A 32 -10.22 2.12 -8.88
CA VAL A 32 -10.78 2.96 -9.96
C VAL A 32 -12.23 3.32 -9.67
N GLY A 33 -13.05 2.39 -9.17
CA GLY A 33 -14.46 2.67 -8.85
C GLY A 33 -14.63 3.74 -7.77
N ILE A 34 -13.72 3.79 -6.79
CA ILE A 34 -13.68 4.88 -5.81
C ILE A 34 -13.31 6.19 -6.51
N LEU A 35 -12.22 6.23 -7.28
CA LEU A 35 -11.78 7.42 -7.99
C LEU A 35 -12.84 7.97 -8.95
N GLU A 36 -13.55 7.11 -9.68
CA GLU A 36 -14.68 7.47 -10.53
C GLU A 36 -15.84 8.07 -9.74
N SER A 37 -16.12 7.54 -8.54
CA SER A 37 -17.16 8.06 -7.65
C SER A 37 -16.78 9.42 -7.07
N VAL A 38 -15.52 9.58 -6.69
CA VAL A 38 -14.96 10.87 -6.26
C VAL A 38 -15.08 11.90 -7.38
N ASN A 39 -14.71 11.54 -8.61
CA ASN A 39 -14.72 12.45 -9.75
C ASN A 39 -16.13 12.92 -10.16
N LYS A 40 -17.17 12.17 -9.77
CA LYS A 40 -18.58 12.57 -9.94
C LYS A 40 -19.09 13.42 -8.78
N THR A 41 -18.32 13.58 -7.71
CA THR A 41 -18.69 14.27 -6.48
C THR A 41 -18.01 15.64 -6.40
N THR A 42 -18.77 16.69 -6.07
CA THR A 42 -18.22 18.04 -5.93
C THR A 42 -17.67 18.27 -4.51
N GLY A 43 -16.64 19.11 -4.40
CA GLY A 43 -16.07 19.54 -3.12
C GLY A 43 -14.96 18.65 -2.55
N ILE A 44 -14.66 17.51 -3.19
CA ILE A 44 -13.48 16.70 -2.84
C ILE A 44 -12.24 17.35 -3.44
N LYS A 45 -11.23 17.60 -2.61
CA LYS A 45 -9.95 18.23 -3.02
C LYS A 45 -8.78 17.26 -3.09
N ARG A 46 -8.85 16.15 -2.34
CA ARG A 46 -7.74 15.20 -2.19
C ARG A 46 -8.24 13.79 -1.95
N VAL A 47 -7.58 12.82 -2.56
CA VAL A 47 -7.74 11.39 -2.29
C VAL A 47 -6.40 10.83 -1.82
N VAL A 48 -6.40 10.10 -0.70
CA VAL A 48 -5.19 9.46 -0.17
C VAL A 48 -5.34 7.96 -0.33
N ILE A 49 -4.45 7.33 -1.07
CA ILE A 49 -4.48 5.89 -1.38
C ILE A 49 -3.41 5.19 -0.57
N THR A 50 -3.79 4.14 0.15
CA THR A 50 -2.83 3.21 0.74
C THR A 50 -2.37 2.22 -0.34
N GLY A 51 -1.20 2.50 -0.90
CA GLY A 51 -0.46 1.62 -1.79
C GLY A 51 0.34 0.57 -1.02
N SER A 52 1.53 0.28 -1.53
CA SER A 52 2.50 -0.64 -0.94
C SER A 52 3.86 -0.40 -1.60
N ILE A 53 4.96 -0.63 -0.90
CA ILE A 53 6.29 -0.70 -1.52
C ILE A 53 6.33 -1.74 -2.66
N THR A 54 5.49 -2.77 -2.60
CA THR A 54 5.37 -3.79 -3.66
C THR A 54 4.72 -3.26 -4.95
N SER A 55 4.12 -2.06 -4.93
CA SER A 55 3.61 -1.41 -6.14
C SER A 55 4.72 -0.88 -7.04
N ILE A 56 5.91 -0.67 -6.49
CA ILE A 56 7.05 0.00 -7.14
C ILE A 56 8.33 -0.83 -7.11
N THR A 57 8.42 -1.86 -6.27
CA THR A 57 9.61 -2.71 -6.17
C THR A 57 9.61 -3.80 -7.25
N PRO A 58 10.65 -3.89 -8.10
CA PRO A 58 10.79 -4.98 -9.06
C PRO A 58 10.80 -6.35 -8.39
N ALA A 59 10.20 -7.36 -9.02
CA ALA A 59 10.10 -8.70 -8.43
C ALA A 59 11.45 -9.32 -8.08
N ALA A 60 12.50 -9.02 -8.85
CA ALA A 60 13.86 -9.48 -8.55
C ALA A 60 14.36 -8.97 -7.18
N ALA A 61 14.03 -7.72 -6.83
CA ALA A 61 14.37 -7.10 -5.55
C ALA A 61 13.48 -7.56 -4.38
N LEU A 62 12.28 -8.10 -4.68
CA LEU A 62 11.42 -8.73 -3.67
C LEU A 62 11.81 -10.18 -3.38
N MET A 63 12.48 -10.84 -4.32
CA MET A 63 12.82 -12.27 -4.24
C MET A 63 14.27 -12.55 -3.85
N ASN A 64 15.16 -11.57 -4.02
CA ASN A 64 16.59 -11.73 -3.79
C ASN A 64 17.13 -10.53 -3.02
N GLU A 65 18.24 -10.74 -2.33
CA GLU A 65 19.06 -9.64 -1.84
C GLU A 65 19.55 -8.79 -3.03
N THR A 66 19.51 -7.47 -2.87
CA THR A 66 19.90 -6.53 -3.90
C THR A 66 20.45 -5.25 -3.28
N ASP A 67 21.44 -4.65 -3.93
CA ASP A 67 21.95 -3.31 -3.59
C ASP A 67 21.16 -2.19 -4.31
N GLN A 68 20.10 -2.56 -5.04
CA GLN A 68 19.25 -1.59 -5.73
C GLN A 68 18.53 -0.70 -4.71
N VAL A 69 18.75 0.61 -4.84
CA VAL A 69 17.95 1.62 -4.13
C VAL A 69 16.56 1.67 -4.76
N ILE A 70 15.53 1.51 -3.93
CA ILE A 70 14.12 1.66 -4.30
C ILE A 70 13.60 2.95 -3.70
N ASP A 71 13.10 3.83 -4.54
CA ASP A 71 12.49 5.11 -4.17
C ASP A 71 11.03 5.19 -4.63
N GLU A 72 10.33 6.25 -4.27
CA GLU A 72 8.91 6.46 -4.58
C GLU A 72 8.58 6.61 -6.08
N ASN A 73 9.60 6.71 -6.93
CA ASN A 73 9.50 6.86 -8.38
C ASN A 73 9.90 5.60 -9.14
N THR A 74 10.41 4.58 -8.45
CA THR A 74 10.77 3.29 -9.05
C THR A 74 9.52 2.64 -9.64
N GLU A 75 9.68 1.94 -10.77
CA GLU A 75 8.58 1.25 -11.43
C GLU A 75 8.73 -0.27 -11.34
N ALA A 76 7.60 -0.95 -11.15
CA ALA A 76 7.53 -2.40 -11.14
C ALA A 76 6.60 -2.90 -12.25
N GLU A 77 7.01 -4.00 -12.88
CA GLU A 77 6.22 -4.68 -13.89
C GLU A 77 5.52 -5.91 -13.30
N PRO A 78 4.29 -6.23 -13.76
CA PRO A 78 3.60 -7.45 -13.34
C PRO A 78 4.41 -8.71 -13.64
N VAL A 79 4.40 -9.65 -12.70
CA VAL A 79 5.08 -10.94 -12.83
C VAL A 79 4.17 -11.92 -13.60
N PRO A 80 4.68 -12.65 -14.61
CA PRO A 80 3.88 -13.46 -15.54
C PRO A 80 3.18 -14.70 -14.94
N SER A 81 3.27 -14.99 -13.64
CA SER A 81 2.55 -16.12 -13.03
C SER A 81 2.12 -15.83 -11.58
N PRO A 82 0.81 -15.69 -11.30
CA PRO A 82 0.32 -15.50 -9.94
C PRO A 82 0.21 -16.82 -9.17
N ALA A 83 0.86 -17.91 -9.62
CA ALA A 83 0.73 -19.25 -9.01
C ALA A 83 1.11 -19.28 -7.52
N HIS A 84 1.88 -18.28 -7.05
CA HIS A 84 2.18 -18.05 -5.65
C HIS A 84 1.37 -16.87 -5.10
N TYR A 85 0.81 -17.02 -3.90
CA TYR A 85 0.01 -15.98 -3.24
C TYR A 85 0.72 -14.62 -3.17
N ALA A 86 2.00 -14.60 -2.83
CA ALA A 86 2.77 -13.37 -2.75
C ALA A 86 2.84 -12.65 -4.11
N VAL A 87 3.00 -13.41 -5.21
CA VAL A 87 3.05 -12.85 -6.57
C VAL A 87 1.70 -12.27 -6.98
N ALA A 88 0.60 -12.95 -6.65
CA ALA A 88 -0.74 -12.40 -6.89
C ALA A 88 -0.98 -11.10 -6.10
N TYR A 89 -0.51 -11.04 -4.85
CA TYR A 89 -0.55 -9.83 -4.05
C TYR A 89 0.30 -8.70 -4.67
N TRP A 90 1.55 -8.96 -5.05
CA TRP A 90 2.41 -7.97 -5.71
C TRP A 90 1.75 -7.42 -6.98
N ASN A 91 1.29 -8.31 -7.87
CA ASN A 91 0.61 -7.90 -9.09
C ASN A 91 -0.66 -7.08 -8.82
N SER A 92 -1.43 -7.41 -7.78
CA SER A 92 -2.60 -6.63 -7.38
C SER A 92 -2.23 -5.19 -6.97
N LYS A 93 -1.11 -5.03 -6.27
CA LYS A 93 -0.59 -3.73 -5.83
C LYS A 93 0.00 -2.93 -6.99
N ILE A 94 0.73 -3.59 -7.90
CA ILE A 94 1.26 -2.98 -9.13
C ILE A 94 0.11 -2.47 -10.01
N ALA A 95 -0.85 -3.34 -10.34
CA ALA A 95 -1.93 -2.96 -11.25
C ALA A 95 -2.88 -1.91 -10.67
N SER A 96 -3.17 -1.96 -9.37
CA SER A 96 -3.97 -0.91 -8.72
C SER A 96 -3.27 0.45 -8.78
N TYR A 97 -1.95 0.47 -8.65
CA TYR A 97 -1.15 1.70 -8.73
C TYR A 97 -1.06 2.22 -10.17
N GLN A 98 -0.80 1.35 -11.15
CA GLN A 98 -0.84 1.69 -12.57
C GLN A 98 -2.21 2.24 -12.99
N ALA A 99 -3.31 1.58 -12.58
CA ALA A 99 -4.67 2.05 -12.86
C ALA A 99 -4.97 3.42 -12.22
N THR A 100 -4.37 3.73 -11.08
CA THR A 100 -4.46 5.06 -10.46
C THR A 100 -3.74 6.11 -11.32
N LYS A 101 -2.51 5.83 -11.76
CA LYS A 101 -1.74 6.72 -12.66
C LYS A 101 -2.52 6.98 -13.95
N ASP A 102 -3.04 5.92 -14.56
CA ASP A 102 -3.82 5.99 -15.81
C ASP A 102 -5.09 6.83 -15.63
N PHE A 103 -5.81 6.65 -14.51
CA PHE A 103 -6.99 7.44 -14.18
C PHE A 103 -6.65 8.93 -14.10
N ILE A 104 -5.59 9.30 -13.35
CA ILE A 104 -5.19 10.71 -13.18
C ILE A 104 -4.80 11.32 -14.53
N ALA A 105 -4.00 10.59 -15.33
CA ALA A 105 -3.55 11.06 -16.64
C ALA A 105 -4.70 11.26 -17.63
N LYS A 106 -5.69 10.36 -17.61
CA LYS A 106 -6.84 10.37 -18.52
C LYS A 106 -7.92 11.37 -18.10
N GLU A 107 -8.36 11.30 -16.84
CA GLU A 107 -9.53 12.03 -16.36
C GLU A 107 -9.18 13.44 -15.87
N LYS A 108 -7.91 13.70 -15.51
CA LYS A 108 -7.41 14.98 -15.00
C LYS A 108 -8.34 15.56 -13.93
N PRO A 109 -8.57 14.84 -12.82
CA PRO A 109 -9.54 15.22 -11.81
C PRO A 109 -9.21 16.58 -11.18
N ALA A 110 -10.23 17.25 -10.65
CA ALA A 110 -10.05 18.51 -9.92
C ALA A 110 -9.42 18.33 -8.53
N PHE A 111 -9.45 17.11 -7.99
CA PHE A 111 -8.75 16.72 -6.77
C PHE A 111 -7.35 16.19 -7.10
N ASP A 112 -6.43 16.31 -6.15
CA ASP A 112 -5.14 15.63 -6.23
C ASP A 112 -5.18 14.24 -5.58
N VAL A 113 -4.23 13.39 -5.95
CA VAL A 113 -4.09 12.04 -5.39
C VAL A 113 -2.73 11.89 -4.73
N ILE A 114 -2.71 11.45 -3.48
CA ILE A 114 -1.48 11.05 -2.79
C ILE A 114 -1.48 9.54 -2.63
N THR A 115 -0.39 8.86 -3.00
CA THR A 115 -0.23 7.42 -2.75
C THR A 115 0.82 7.21 -1.66
N LEU A 116 0.38 6.66 -0.53
CA LEU A 116 1.27 6.25 0.56
C LEU A 116 1.72 4.81 0.32
N MET A 117 3.02 4.58 0.26
CA MET A 117 3.62 3.28 -0.05
C MET A 117 4.33 2.75 1.19
N PRO A 118 3.60 2.16 2.15
CA PRO A 118 4.23 1.56 3.31
C PRO A 118 5.10 0.36 2.93
N THR A 119 6.20 0.21 3.63
CA THR A 119 6.95 -1.05 3.70
C THR A 119 6.23 -2.04 4.63
N PHE A 120 6.95 -2.98 5.26
CA PHE A 120 6.32 -3.97 6.12
C PHE A 120 5.79 -3.34 7.41
N VAL A 121 4.47 -3.13 7.47
CA VAL A 121 3.84 -2.44 8.60
C VAL A 121 3.85 -3.34 9.84
N ILE A 122 4.40 -2.88 10.95
CA ILE A 122 4.37 -3.59 12.24
C ILE A 122 3.91 -2.64 13.34
N GLY A 123 3.29 -3.18 14.38
CA GLY A 123 2.90 -2.38 15.54
C GLY A 123 1.62 -2.87 16.20
N LYS A 124 1.30 -2.26 17.34
CA LYS A 124 0.11 -2.62 18.11
C LYS A 124 -1.16 -2.32 17.29
N ASN A 125 -1.91 -3.35 16.92
CA ASN A 125 -3.22 -3.18 16.31
C ASN A 125 -4.27 -3.01 17.41
N GLU A 126 -4.77 -1.79 17.61
CA GLU A 126 -5.76 -1.50 18.66
C GLU A 126 -7.12 -2.18 18.45
N LEU A 127 -7.39 -2.68 17.24
CA LEU A 127 -8.61 -3.44 16.94
C LEU A 127 -8.52 -4.91 17.37
N VAL A 128 -7.32 -5.40 17.69
CA VAL A 128 -7.11 -6.76 18.19
C VAL A 128 -7.35 -6.78 19.69
N MET A 129 -8.56 -7.21 20.07
CA MET A 129 -8.98 -7.36 21.47
C MET A 129 -8.80 -8.78 22.02
N ASP A 130 -8.53 -9.75 21.12
CA ASP A 130 -8.27 -11.14 21.45
C ASP A 130 -6.76 -11.43 21.25
N PRO A 131 -6.00 -11.78 22.31
CA PRO A 131 -4.58 -12.09 22.18
C PRO A 131 -4.27 -13.19 21.16
N ASN A 132 -5.20 -14.11 20.89
CA ASN A 132 -5.01 -15.15 19.87
C ASN A 132 -4.95 -14.60 18.44
N LYS A 133 -5.35 -13.34 18.24
CA LYS A 133 -5.34 -12.64 16.95
C LYS A 133 -4.16 -11.67 16.80
N ILE A 134 -3.19 -11.71 17.72
CA ILE A 134 -2.01 -10.82 17.67
C ILE A 134 -1.17 -11.00 16.39
N THR A 135 -1.29 -12.17 15.75
CA THR A 135 -0.62 -12.52 14.50
C THR A 135 -1.42 -12.15 13.25
N ASP A 136 -2.61 -11.56 13.38
CA ASP A 136 -3.43 -11.17 12.24
C ASP A 136 -2.72 -10.07 11.43
N GLY A 137 -2.72 -10.21 10.11
CA GLY A 137 -2.05 -9.29 9.19
C GLY A 137 -0.52 -9.40 9.25
N SER A 138 0.15 -8.26 9.08
CA SER A 138 1.61 -8.18 8.96
C SER A 138 2.34 -8.49 10.26
N ASN A 139 1.72 -8.30 11.44
CA ASN A 139 2.32 -8.71 12.71
C ASN A 139 2.63 -10.22 12.77
N GLY A 140 1.95 -11.05 11.98
CA GLY A 140 2.20 -12.49 11.96
C GLY A 140 3.65 -12.88 11.68
N LEU A 141 4.38 -12.16 10.81
CA LEU A 141 5.76 -12.54 10.48
C LEU A 141 6.73 -12.41 11.67
N PRO A 142 6.87 -11.26 12.35
CA PRO A 142 7.74 -11.18 13.52
C PRO A 142 7.30 -12.12 14.66
N PHE A 143 6.00 -12.31 14.86
CA PHE A 143 5.51 -13.22 15.91
C PHE A 143 5.79 -14.70 15.62
N ARG A 144 5.86 -15.14 14.35
CA ARG A 144 6.27 -16.52 14.02
C ARG A 144 7.67 -16.82 14.55
N GLN A 145 8.60 -15.89 14.38
CA GLN A 145 9.97 -16.02 14.89
C GLN A 145 9.98 -16.07 16.42
N ILE A 146 9.22 -15.19 17.07
CA ILE A 146 9.07 -15.16 18.55
C ILE A 146 8.53 -16.50 19.08
N PHE A 147 7.57 -17.10 18.38
CA PHE A 147 6.97 -18.39 18.75
C PHE A 147 7.80 -19.61 18.33
N GLY A 148 9.00 -19.42 17.78
CA GLY A 148 9.86 -20.52 17.35
C GLY A 148 9.31 -21.29 16.14
N VAL A 149 8.41 -20.68 15.37
CA VAL A 149 7.88 -21.25 14.13
C VAL A 149 8.86 -20.95 13.00
N ASP A 150 9.31 -21.99 12.31
CA ASP A 150 10.20 -21.84 11.17
C ASP A 150 9.60 -20.91 10.10
N SER A 151 10.44 -20.01 9.60
CA SER A 151 10.06 -19.00 8.62
C SER A 151 11.25 -18.64 7.74
N PRO A 152 11.07 -18.49 6.42
CA PRO A 152 12.12 -17.99 5.55
C PRO A 152 12.55 -16.58 5.98
N PRO A 153 13.77 -16.13 5.61
CA PRO A 153 14.20 -14.75 5.81
C PRO A 153 13.12 -13.77 5.34
N SER A 154 12.78 -12.80 6.19
CA SER A 154 11.77 -11.79 5.89
C SER A 154 12.43 -10.49 5.48
N VAL A 155 11.72 -9.68 4.68
CA VAL A 155 12.15 -8.36 4.24
C VAL A 155 12.31 -7.46 5.47
N GLY A 156 13.54 -6.98 5.71
CA GLY A 156 13.90 -6.21 6.92
C GLY A 156 13.42 -4.75 6.93
N VAL A 157 12.87 -4.24 5.82
CA VAL A 157 12.34 -2.87 5.78
C VAL A 157 10.93 -2.82 6.35
N THR A 158 10.80 -2.11 7.45
CA THR A 158 9.56 -2.01 8.23
C THR A 158 9.12 -0.57 8.40
N VAL A 159 7.86 -0.37 8.76
CA VAL A 159 7.33 0.92 9.19
C VAL A 159 6.35 0.71 10.35
N HIS A 160 6.35 1.61 11.34
CA HIS A 160 5.43 1.49 12.46
C HIS A 160 3.99 1.83 12.04
N LEU A 161 3.00 1.10 12.56
CA LEU A 161 1.57 1.33 12.26
C LEU A 161 1.12 2.76 12.59
N ASP A 162 1.61 3.32 13.71
CA ASP A 162 1.27 4.69 14.11
C ASP A 162 1.83 5.72 13.13
N ASP A 163 3.03 5.48 12.56
CA ASP A 163 3.63 6.38 11.56
C ASP A 163 2.85 6.33 10.25
N VAL A 164 2.41 5.14 9.82
CA VAL A 164 1.51 4.99 8.67
C VAL A 164 0.20 5.76 8.91
N SER A 165 -0.40 5.61 10.09
CA SER A 165 -1.65 6.29 10.44
C SER A 165 -1.47 7.80 10.48
N LYS A 166 -0.38 8.29 11.07
CA LYS A 166 0.00 9.70 11.11
C LYS A 166 0.22 10.26 9.71
N ALA A 167 0.90 9.52 8.82
CA ALA A 167 1.13 9.93 7.44
C ALA A 167 -0.20 10.15 6.70
N HIS A 168 -1.19 9.26 6.86
CA HIS A 168 -2.52 9.46 6.25
C HIS A 168 -3.18 10.77 6.69
N VAL A 169 -3.08 11.13 7.98
CA VAL A 169 -3.64 12.37 8.51
C VAL A 169 -2.85 13.60 8.06
N LEU A 170 -1.52 13.51 8.02
CA LEU A 170 -0.67 14.61 7.58
C LEU A 170 -0.82 14.88 6.08
N SER A 171 -1.06 13.85 5.27
CA SER A 171 -1.35 13.99 3.84
C SER A 171 -2.60 14.83 3.56
N LEU A 172 -3.45 15.12 4.55
CA LEU A 172 -4.61 15.98 4.37
C LEU A 172 -4.25 17.48 4.36
N ASP A 173 -3.07 17.87 4.85
CA ASP A 173 -2.62 19.26 4.84
C ASP A 173 -2.35 19.72 3.40
N PRO A 174 -2.98 20.82 2.92
CA PRO A 174 -2.72 21.37 1.58
C PRO A 174 -1.26 21.71 1.29
N LYS A 175 -0.41 21.83 2.32
CA LYS A 175 1.05 22.03 2.17
C LYS A 175 1.78 20.78 1.69
N VAL A 176 1.19 19.59 1.85
CA VAL A 176 1.74 18.35 1.29
C VAL A 176 1.44 18.32 -0.20
N SER A 177 2.47 18.06 -1.01
CA SER A 177 2.37 17.98 -2.45
C SER A 177 1.40 16.87 -2.88
N GLY A 178 0.38 17.24 -3.63
CA GLY A 178 -0.52 16.30 -4.28
C GLY A 178 0.12 15.60 -5.48
N ASN A 179 -0.58 14.63 -6.06
CA ASN A 179 -0.15 13.87 -7.26
C ASN A 179 1.25 13.27 -7.10
N THR A 180 1.59 12.87 -5.87
CA THR A 180 2.91 12.42 -5.45
C THR A 180 2.79 11.13 -4.64
N ASN A 181 3.85 10.32 -4.70
CA ASN A 181 4.00 9.12 -3.89
C ASN A 181 4.89 9.41 -2.68
N TYR A 182 4.59 8.77 -1.55
CA TYR A 182 5.46 8.83 -0.38
C TYR A 182 5.76 7.41 0.10
N LEU A 183 7.04 7.05 0.10
CA LEU A 183 7.52 5.80 0.69
C LEU A 183 7.54 5.95 2.22
N LEU A 184 6.85 5.04 2.93
CA LEU A 184 6.86 5.03 4.39
C LEU A 184 7.72 3.86 4.87
N SER A 185 8.90 4.18 5.40
CA SER A 185 9.89 3.22 5.88
C SER A 185 10.65 3.78 7.07
N SER A 186 10.78 2.99 8.14
CA SER A 186 11.57 3.35 9.32
C SER A 186 13.09 3.28 9.06
N GLY A 187 13.53 2.63 7.97
CA GLY A 187 14.94 2.33 7.67
C GLY A 187 15.44 2.86 6.33
N ALA A 188 15.11 4.10 5.96
CA ALA A 188 15.72 4.73 4.77
C ALA A 188 17.24 4.94 4.97
N VAL A 189 17.98 5.17 3.87
CA VAL A 189 19.44 5.42 3.87
C VAL A 189 19.84 6.53 4.86
N ASP A 190 18.92 7.46 5.15
CA ASP A 190 19.10 8.55 6.11
C ASP A 190 18.14 8.51 7.33
N GLY A 191 17.28 7.48 7.45
CA GLY A 191 16.29 7.34 8.52
C GLY A 191 15.06 8.26 8.41
N ILE A 192 13.89 7.70 8.77
CA ILE A 192 12.52 8.25 8.92
C ILE A 192 12.18 9.55 8.14
N ILE A 193 11.18 9.44 7.24
CA ILE A 193 10.14 10.48 7.06
C ILE A 193 8.79 9.86 7.41
#